data_AF-A0A2W6V6R5-F1
#
_entry.id   AF-A0A2W6V6R5-F1
#
_cell.length_a   1.000
_cell.length_b   1.000
_cell.length_c   1.000
_cell.angle_alpha   90.00
_cell.angle_beta   90.00
_cell.angle_gamma   90.00
#
_symmetry.space_group_name_H-M   'P 1'
#
loop_
_entity.id
_entity.type
_entity.pdbx_description
1 polymer ?
#
loop_
_entity_poly.entity_id
_entity_poly.type
_entity_poly.pdbx_seq_one_letter_code
_entity_poly.pdbx_strand_id
1 'polypeptide(L)'
;MSRVRKLKTPAVVVNPGDLVLLGEAGVLPPRDWYRGKIEWSDGEQILVRMWGFGGAGSWLSVLPATHVRAIGDHAALNAFADRCCAEVRDLMQAIQAGEDATARARRAVWTKLEEIGAAGPVNLEAAG
;
A
#
# COMPACT_ATOMS: atom_id res chain seq x y z
N MET A 1 -19.92 -9.95 -13.08
CA MET A 1 -18.94 -10.73 -12.29
C MET A 1 -17.64 -10.84 -13.07
N SER A 2 -16.68 -9.94 -12.80
CA SER A 2 -15.37 -9.99 -13.48
C SER A 2 -14.51 -11.06 -12.81
N ARG A 3 -14.13 -12.11 -13.57
CA ARG A 3 -13.15 -13.10 -13.10
C ARG A 3 -11.79 -12.42 -13.11
N VAL A 4 -11.42 -11.83 -11.98
CA VAL A 4 -10.02 -11.44 -11.72
C VAL A 4 -9.23 -12.74 -11.78
N ARG A 5 -8.53 -12.98 -12.89
CA ARG A 5 -7.52 -14.04 -12.95
C ARG A 5 -6.55 -13.73 -11.83
N LYS A 6 -6.49 -14.58 -10.78
CA LYS A 6 -5.39 -14.56 -9.82
C LYS A 6 -4.13 -14.77 -10.65
N LEU A 7 -3.44 -13.68 -10.99
CA LEU A 7 -2.10 -13.74 -11.54
C LEU A 7 -1.30 -14.57 -10.55
N LYS A 8 -0.83 -15.74 -11.00
CA LYS A 8 0.02 -16.61 -10.21
C LYS A 8 1.34 -15.86 -10.08
N THR A 9 1.51 -15.09 -9.01
CA THR A 9 2.79 -14.45 -8.68
C THR A 9 3.81 -15.57 -8.65
N PRO A 10 4.90 -15.51 -9.44
CA PRO A 10 5.93 -16.55 -9.40
C PRO A 10 6.36 -16.73 -7.93
N ALA A 11 6.46 -17.98 -7.50
CA ALA A 11 6.91 -18.29 -6.15
C ALA A 11 8.35 -17.81 -6.03
N VAL A 12 8.54 -16.64 -5.41
CA VAL A 12 9.86 -16.10 -5.13
C VAL A 12 10.42 -16.92 -3.98
N VAL A 13 11.46 -17.70 -4.23
CA VAL A 13 12.20 -18.39 -3.17
C VAL A 13 12.97 -17.34 -2.38
N VAL A 14 12.71 -17.26 -1.08
CA VAL A 14 13.29 -16.28 -0.16
C VAL A 14 14.04 -17.00 0.95
N ASN A 15 15.19 -16.46 1.33
CA ASN A 15 16.04 -17.01 2.38
C ASN A 15 16.29 -15.98 3.49
N PRO A 16 16.50 -16.43 4.75
CA PRO A 16 16.99 -15.54 5.80
C PRO A 16 18.26 -14.80 5.37
N GLY A 17 18.27 -13.49 5.56
CA GLY A 17 19.35 -12.61 5.13
C GLY A 17 19.05 -11.83 3.85
N ASP A 18 18.13 -12.30 3.02
CA ASP A 18 17.77 -11.65 1.76
C ASP A 18 17.23 -10.24 1.98
N LEU A 19 17.72 -9.30 1.17
CA LEU A 19 17.17 -7.95 1.08
C LEU A 19 16.06 -7.94 0.04
N VAL A 20 14.92 -7.37 0.42
CA VAL A 20 13.68 -7.48 -0.35
C VAL A 20 12.95 -6.15 -0.49
N LEU A 21 12.19 -6.05 -1.57
CA LEU A 21 11.17 -5.04 -1.78
C LEU A 21 9.79 -5.66 -1.56
N LEU A 22 8.96 -5.02 -0.74
CA LEU A 22 7.69 -5.56 -0.25
C LEU A 22 6.54 -4.64 -0.64
N GLY A 23 5.44 -5.20 -1.12
CA GLY A 23 4.20 -4.46 -1.33
C GLY A 23 3.02 -5.39 -1.48
N GLU A 24 1.85 -5.01 -0.99
CA GLU A 24 0.64 -5.82 -1.15
C GLU A 24 0.06 -5.65 -2.57
N ALA A 25 -0.20 -6.77 -3.24
CA ALA A 25 -0.68 -6.76 -4.63
C ALA A 25 -2.06 -6.13 -4.73
N GLY A 26 -2.22 -5.16 -5.64
CA GLY A 26 -3.50 -4.46 -5.84
C GLY A 26 -3.86 -3.46 -4.75
N VAL A 27 -3.00 -3.28 -3.74
CA VAL A 27 -3.19 -2.29 -2.67
C VAL A 27 -2.11 -1.23 -2.73
N LEU A 28 -0.82 -1.63 -2.77
CA LEU A 28 0.30 -0.68 -2.73
C LEU A 28 0.89 -0.47 -4.13
N PRO A 29 0.91 0.78 -4.64
CA PRO A 29 1.63 1.09 -5.86
C PRO A 29 3.16 1.00 -5.62
N PRO A 30 3.97 0.90 -6.67
CA PRO A 30 5.42 0.71 -6.54
C PRO A 30 6.15 1.76 -5.68
N ARG A 31 5.65 2.99 -5.66
CA ARG A 31 6.21 4.09 -4.86
C ARG A 31 6.08 3.89 -3.35
N ASP A 32 5.09 3.11 -2.93
CA ASP A 32 4.76 2.87 -1.52
C ASP A 32 5.25 1.50 -1.05
N TRP A 33 6.06 0.82 -1.86
CA TRP A 33 6.70 -0.43 -1.46
C TRP A 33 7.78 -0.17 -0.39
N TYR A 34 7.88 -1.12 0.54
CA TYR A 34 8.79 -1.06 1.66
C TYR A 34 10.05 -1.87 1.38
N ARG A 35 11.18 -1.44 1.96
CA ARG A 35 12.40 -2.24 1.99
C ARG A 35 12.43 -3.08 3.26
N GLY A 36 12.95 -4.29 3.15
CA GLY A 36 13.13 -5.15 4.31
C GLY A 36 14.24 -6.17 4.16
N LYS A 37 14.53 -6.87 5.26
CA LYS A 37 15.43 -8.02 5.32
C LYS A 37 14.70 -9.21 5.91
N ILE A 38 14.72 -10.33 5.20
CA ILE A 38 14.11 -11.58 5.67
C ILE A 38 14.88 -12.08 6.90
N GLU A 39 14.16 -12.28 8.00
CA GLU A 39 14.70 -12.86 9.23
C GLU A 39 14.38 -14.36 9.30
N TRP A 40 13.24 -14.78 8.72
CA TRP A 40 12.80 -16.18 8.65
C TRP A 40 11.77 -16.39 7.54
N SER A 41 11.64 -17.62 7.03
CA SER A 41 10.63 -18.03 6.05
C SER A 41 10.31 -19.52 6.15
N ASP A 42 9.05 -19.90 5.94
CA ASP A 42 8.62 -21.29 5.69
C ASP A 42 8.22 -21.53 4.22
N GLY A 43 8.35 -20.51 3.36
CA GLY A 43 7.94 -20.54 1.95
C GLY A 43 6.52 -20.04 1.68
N GLU A 44 5.65 -19.96 2.69
CA GLU A 44 4.31 -19.36 2.59
C GLU A 44 4.25 -18.00 3.29
N GLN A 45 4.89 -17.91 4.45
CA GLN A 45 5.02 -16.73 5.27
C GLN A 45 6.49 -16.36 5.47
N ILE A 46 6.71 -15.07 5.71
CA ILE A 46 8.01 -14.50 6.01
C ILE A 46 7.93 -13.67 7.28
N LEU A 47 8.96 -13.77 8.11
CA LEU A 47 9.26 -12.76 9.11
C LEU A 47 10.27 -11.80 8.49
N VAL A 48 9.92 -10.52 8.44
CA VAL A 48 10.76 -9.51 7.79
C VAL A 48 10.96 -8.30 8.69
N ARG A 49 12.21 -7.84 8.78
CA ARG A 49 12.54 -6.53 9.36
C ARG A 49 12.38 -5.48 8.29
N MET A 50 11.43 -4.59 8.46
CA MET A 50 11.13 -3.50 7.54
C MET A 50 11.74 -2.20 8.05
N TRP A 51 12.09 -1.31 7.12
CA TRP A 51 12.57 0.04 7.44
C TRP A 51 11.58 1.09 6.92
N GLY A 52 11.39 2.15 7.71
CA GLY A 52 10.52 3.27 7.36
C GLY A 52 11.04 4.09 6.18
N PHE A 53 10.19 4.98 5.66
CA PHE A 53 10.62 5.99 4.68
C PHE A 53 11.82 6.77 5.22
N GLY A 54 12.93 6.77 4.47
CA GLY A 54 14.19 7.42 4.87
C GLY A 54 15.07 6.62 5.85
N GLY A 55 14.73 5.36 6.16
CA GLY A 55 15.54 4.52 7.05
C GLY A 55 15.38 4.83 8.55
N ALA A 56 14.45 5.72 8.92
CA ALA A 56 14.15 6.02 10.31
C ALA A 56 13.30 4.89 10.92
N GLY A 57 13.90 4.18 11.89
CA GLY A 57 13.25 3.08 12.62
C GLY A 57 13.17 1.78 11.82
N SER A 58 13.08 0.68 12.56
CA SER A 58 12.81 -0.65 12.00
C SER A 58 11.77 -1.37 12.85
N TRP A 59 10.89 -2.14 12.21
CA TRP A 59 9.94 -3.01 12.89
C TRP A 59 9.95 -4.39 12.24
N LEU A 60 9.51 -5.40 12.99
CA LEU A 60 9.31 -6.75 12.48
C LEU A 60 7.85 -6.93 12.08
N SER A 61 7.61 -7.65 10.99
CA SER A 61 6.28 -8.00 10.54
C SER A 61 6.27 -9.43 9.98
N VAL A 62 5.16 -10.14 10.21
CA VAL A 62 4.89 -11.43 9.58
C VAL A 62 3.96 -11.17 8.40
N LEU A 63 4.39 -11.53 7.20
CA LEU A 63 3.67 -11.28 5.95
C LEU A 63 3.60 -12.56 5.09
N PRO A 64 2.61 -12.70 4.21
CA PRO A 64 2.67 -13.70 3.15
C PRO A 64 3.89 -13.48 2.25
N ALA A 65 4.56 -14.55 1.84
CA ALA A 65 5.69 -14.49 0.90
C ALA A 65 5.31 -13.81 -0.43
N THR A 66 4.03 -13.81 -0.79
CA THR A 66 3.47 -13.11 -1.96
C THR A 66 3.59 -11.59 -1.91
N HIS A 67 3.94 -11.00 -0.75
CA HIS A 67 4.24 -9.58 -0.62
C HIS A 67 5.60 -9.20 -1.22
N VAL A 68 6.49 -10.18 -1.44
CA VAL A 68 7.81 -9.92 -2.03
C VAL A 68 7.65 -9.58 -3.53
N ARG A 69 8.29 -8.49 -3.93
CA ARG A 69 8.27 -7.96 -5.31
C ARG A 69 9.61 -8.17 -6.01
N ALA A 70 10.70 -8.05 -5.27
CA ALA A 70 12.05 -8.29 -5.76
C ALA A 70 12.97 -8.66 -4.59
N ILE A 71 14.05 -9.37 -4.91
CA ILE A 71 15.18 -9.67 -4.04
C ILE A 71 16.43 -9.09 -4.69
N GLY A 72 17.31 -8.46 -3.91
CA GLY A 72 18.58 -7.95 -4.39
C GLY A 72 19.20 -6.96 -3.42
N ASP A 73 20.38 -6.45 -3.75
CA ASP A 73 20.99 -5.36 -2.98
C ASP A 73 20.19 -4.06 -3.09
N HIS A 74 20.51 -3.08 -2.24
CA HIS A 74 19.80 -1.80 -2.21
C HIS A 74 19.77 -1.08 -3.57
N ALA A 75 20.84 -1.15 -4.37
CA ALA A 75 20.92 -0.46 -5.65
C ALA A 75 19.99 -1.13 -6.67
N ALA A 76 20.00 -2.46 -6.74
CA ALA A 76 19.12 -3.25 -7.59
C ALA A 76 17.65 -3.05 -7.23
N LEU A 77 17.31 -3.05 -5.94
CA LEU A 77 15.94 -2.83 -5.47
C LEU A 77 15.43 -1.42 -5.81
N ASN A 78 16.29 -0.40 -5.69
CA ASN A 78 15.94 0.97 -6.07
C ASN A 78 15.71 1.09 -7.57
N ALA A 79 16.64 0.59 -8.38
CA ALA A 79 16.50 0.62 -9.83
C ALA A 79 15.25 -0.14 -10.31
N PHE A 80 14.92 -1.25 -9.65
CA PHE A 80 13.69 -1.99 -9.93
C PHE A 80 12.44 -1.17 -9.60
N ALA A 81 12.37 -0.59 -8.40
CA ALA A 81 11.24 0.23 -7.96
C ALA A 81 11.02 1.45 -8.88
N ASP A 82 12.11 2.14 -9.23
CA ASP A 82 12.09 3.31 -10.11
C ASP A 82 11.61 2.95 -11.52
N ARG A 83 12.10 1.82 -12.06
CA ARG A 83 11.62 1.31 -13.35
C ARG A 83 10.13 0.99 -13.31
N CYS A 84 9.66 0.27 -12.29
CA CYS A 84 8.23 -0.02 -12.13
C CYS A 84 7.41 1.28 -12.05
N CYS A 85 7.83 2.26 -11.23
CA CYS A 85 7.19 3.58 -11.15
C CYS A 85 7.12 4.28 -12.51
N ALA A 86 8.16 4.17 -13.33
CA ALA A 86 8.20 4.76 -14.66
C ALA A 86 7.24 4.04 -15.64
N GLU A 87 7.25 2.70 -15.64
CA GLU A 87 6.44 1.88 -16.55
C GLU A 87 4.93 2.00 -16.28
N VAL A 88 4.52 2.14 -15.01
CA VAL A 88 3.10 2.26 -14.64
C VAL A 88 2.68 3.69 -14.30
N ARG A 89 3.47 4.70 -14.69
CA ARG A 89 3.24 6.10 -14.32
C ARG A 89 1.83 6.59 -14.64
N ASP A 90 1.35 6.30 -15.85
CA ASP A 90 0.03 6.77 -16.31
C ASP A 90 -1.10 6.13 -15.49
N LEU A 91 -0.95 4.86 -15.11
CA LEU A 91 -1.89 4.16 -14.24
C LEU A 91 -1.88 4.75 -12.82
N MET A 92 -0.70 5.06 -12.29
CA MET A 92 -0.57 5.71 -10.98
C MET A 92 -1.19 7.11 -10.98
N GLN A 93 -1.03 7.88 -12.06
CA GLN A 93 -1.68 9.18 -12.23
C GLN A 93 -3.20 9.05 -12.29
N ALA A 94 -3.72 8.02 -12.97
CA ALA A 94 -5.15 7.75 -13.02
C ALA A 94 -5.72 7.39 -11.64
N ILE A 95 -5.00 6.57 -10.85
CA ILE A 95 -5.36 6.26 -9.46
C ILE A 95 -5.41 7.54 -8.63
N GLN A 96 -4.34 8.35 -8.67
CA GLN A 96 -4.26 9.60 -7.91
C GLN A 96 -5.41 10.56 -8.27
N ALA A 97 -5.74 10.71 -9.55
CA ALA A 97 -6.85 11.55 -9.97
C ALA A 97 -8.20 11.08 -9.39
N GLY A 98 -8.42 9.77 -9.31
CA GLY A 98 -9.60 9.18 -8.68
C GLY A 98 -9.65 9.38 -7.16
N GLU A 99 -8.50 9.23 -6.49
CA GLU A 99 -8.36 9.51 -5.06
C GLU A 99 -8.63 10.98 -4.75
N ASP A 100 -8.10 11.90 -5.56
CA ASP A 100 -8.32 13.34 -5.42
C ASP A 100 -9.80 13.72 -5.61
N ALA A 101 -10.46 13.09 -6.58
CA ALA A 101 -11.90 13.27 -6.79
C ALA A 101 -12.71 12.79 -5.58
N THR A 102 -12.36 11.63 -5.04
CA THR A 102 -12.99 11.07 -3.84
C THR A 102 -12.74 11.97 -2.63
N ALA A 103 -11.52 12.49 -2.47
CA ALA A 103 -11.16 13.41 -1.39
C ALA A 103 -11.96 14.72 -1.48
N ARG A 104 -12.13 15.28 -2.70
CA ARG A 104 -12.99 16.45 -2.93
C ARG A 104 -14.45 16.17 -2.55
N ALA A 105 -15.00 15.03 -2.96
CA ALA A 105 -16.36 14.65 -2.61
C ALA A 105 -16.55 14.52 -1.09
N ARG A 106 -15.61 13.85 -0.40
CA ARG A 106 -15.63 13.74 1.07
C ARG A 106 -15.58 15.10 1.76
N ARG A 107 -14.75 16.04 1.27
CA ARG A 107 -14.72 17.42 1.80
C ARG A 107 -16.06 18.13 1.60
N ALA A 108 -16.67 18.01 0.41
CA ALA A 108 -17.97 18.62 0.15
C ALA A 108 -19.08 18.07 1.07
N VAL A 109 -19.07 16.76 1.36
CA VAL A 109 -19.97 16.16 2.35
C VAL A 109 -19.77 16.78 3.73
N TRP A 110 -18.52 16.87 4.21
CA TRP A 110 -18.22 17.47 5.50
C TRP A 110 -18.65 18.94 5.59
N THR A 111 -18.39 19.74 4.55
CA THR A 111 -18.88 21.12 4.49
C THR A 111 -20.40 21.19 4.61
N LYS A 112 -21.15 20.29 3.95
CA LYS A 112 -22.61 20.25 4.07
C LYS A 112 -23.07 19.84 5.47
N LEU A 113 -22.38 18.90 6.12
CA LEU A 113 -22.68 18.52 7.50
C LEU A 113 -22.41 19.68 8.48
N GLU A 114 -21.34 20.43 8.26
CA GLU A 114 -21.03 21.64 9.05
C GLU A 114 -22.11 22.72 8.87
N GLU A 115 -22.56 22.97 7.64
CA GLU A 115 -23.67 23.90 7.37
C GLU A 115 -24.97 23.47 8.09
N ILE A 116 -25.30 22.18 8.09
CA ILE A 116 -26.45 21.64 8.82
C ILE A 116 -26.27 21.84 10.32
N GLY A 117 -25.10 21.51 10.87
CA GLY A 117 -24.81 21.67 12.30
C GLY A 117 -24.79 23.14 12.75
N ALA A 118 -24.38 24.05 11.88
CA ALA A 118 -24.39 25.49 12.13
C ALA A 118 -25.82 26.09 12.19
N ALA A 119 -26.83 25.39 11.66
CA ALA A 119 -28.24 25.78 11.80
C ALA A 119 -28.79 25.58 13.23
N GLY A 120 -27.98 25.04 14.14
CA GLY A 120 -28.30 24.86 15.56
C GLY A 120 -28.45 23.38 15.95
N PRO A 121 -28.37 23.07 17.26
CA PRO A 121 -28.52 21.70 17.74
C PRO A 121 -29.94 21.18 17.45
N VAL A 122 -30.03 20.02 16.82
CA VAL A 122 -31.29 19.29 16.61
C VAL A 122 -31.53 18.38 17.82
N ASN A 123 -32.50 18.69 18.67
CA ASN A 123 -32.98 17.77 19.71
C ASN A 123 -33.87 16.72 19.05
N LEU A 124 -33.35 15.49 18.91
CA LEU A 124 -34.06 14.38 18.27
C LEU A 124 -35.23 13.80 19.11
N GLU A 125 -35.41 14.26 20.36
CA GLU A 125 -36.51 13.82 21.24
C GLU A 125 -37.84 14.56 21.02
N ALA A 126 -37.89 15.54 20.12
CA ALA A 126 -39.12 16.30 19.83
C ALA A 126 -39.89 15.80 18.58
N ALA A 127 -39.46 14.70 17.97
CA ALA A 127 -40.09 14.13 16.78
C ALA A 127 -40.73 12.76 17.09
N GLY A 128 -41.79 12.77 17.92
CA GLY A 128 -42.82 11.72 17.99
C GLY A 128 -42.44 10.38 18.61
#